data_AF-A0A6A3TVP7-F1
#
_entry.id   AF-A0A6A3TVP7-F1
#
_cell.length_a   1.000
_cell.length_b   1.000
_cell.length_c   1.000
_cell.angle_alpha   90.00
_cell.angle_beta   90.00
_cell.angle_gamma   90.00
#
_symmetry.space_group_name_H-M   'P 1'
#
loop_
_entity.id
_entity.type
_entity.pdbx_description
1 polymer ?
#
loop_
_entity_poly.entity_id
_entity_poly.type
_entity_poly.pdbx_seq_one_letter_code
_entity_poly.pdbx_strand_id
1 'polypeptide(L)'
;MNAVLPPKQDGVYYAVVTDRFYTSIQSALQLLKRNVYSVGTIQTNKKGFPPVVQEKSKRPKDIPRRTTKSIVAKSVPQMSAMV
;
A
#
# COMPACT_ATOMS: atom_id res chain seq x y z
N MET A 1 -7.93 -5.90 -27.66
CA MET A 1 -7.52 -5.35 -26.34
C MET A 1 -6.69 -6.42 -25.64
N ASN A 2 -5.40 -6.16 -25.38
CA ASN A 2 -4.58 -7.11 -24.63
C ASN A 2 -4.87 -6.94 -23.14
N ALA A 3 -5.21 -8.04 -22.45
CA ALA A 3 -5.39 -8.02 -21.01
C ALA A 3 -4.05 -7.71 -20.33
N VAL A 4 -4.00 -6.64 -19.53
CA VAL A 4 -2.78 -6.20 -18.82
C VAL A 4 -2.37 -7.18 -17.73
N LEU A 5 -3.34 -7.90 -17.16
CA LEU A 5 -3.11 -8.93 -16.15
C LEU A 5 -3.62 -10.28 -16.64
N PRO A 6 -2.93 -11.39 -16.31
CA PRO A 6 -3.41 -12.72 -16.61
C PRO A 6 -4.76 -12.98 -15.91
N PRO A 7 -5.58 -13.90 -16.45
CA PRO A 7 -6.81 -14.31 -15.78
C PRO A 7 -6.50 -14.87 -14.39
N LYS A 8 -7.42 -14.66 -13.45
CA LYS A 8 -7.28 -15.18 -12.08
C LYS A 8 -7.25 -16.72 -12.14
N GLN A 9 -6.21 -17.30 -11.55
CA GLN A 9 -6.07 -18.74 -11.35
C GLN A 9 -6.00 -19.02 -9.86
N ASP A 10 -6.70 -20.07 -9.41
CA ASP A 10 -6.70 -20.45 -8.00
C ASP A 10 -5.32 -21.01 -7.61
N GLY A 11 -4.82 -20.61 -6.44
CA GLY A 11 -3.48 -20.97 -5.96
C GLY A 11 -2.32 -20.19 -6.59
N VAL A 12 -2.57 -19.35 -7.61
CA VAL A 12 -1.53 -18.50 -8.23
C VAL A 12 -1.63 -17.07 -7.70
N TYR A 13 -0.49 -16.53 -7.28
CA TYR A 13 -0.37 -15.17 -6.76
C TYR A 13 0.70 -14.40 -7.53
N TYR A 14 0.43 -13.12 -7.79
CA TYR A 14 1.37 -12.22 -8.45
C TYR A 14 1.74 -11.07 -7.51
N ALA A 15 2.93 -10.51 -7.68
CA ALA A 15 3.32 -9.27 -7.03
C ALA A 15 3.61 -8.22 -8.10
N VAL A 16 3.05 -7.03 -7.92
CA VAL A 16 3.27 -5.88 -8.79
C VAL A 16 3.94 -4.79 -7.97
N VAL A 17 5.10 -4.35 -8.43
CA VAL A 17 5.85 -3.25 -7.81
C VAL A 17 5.62 -1.98 -8.61
N THR A 18 5.08 -0.95 -7.96
CA THR A 18 4.75 0.33 -8.60
C THR A 18 5.40 1.50 -7.91
N ASP A 19 5.63 2.58 -8.66
CA ASP A 19 6.05 3.85 -8.10
C ASP A 19 4.91 4.55 -7.30
N ARG A 20 5.20 5.74 -6.78
CA ARG A 20 4.22 6.54 -6.02
C ARG A 20 3.04 7.07 -6.82
N PHE A 21 3.18 7.23 -8.12
CA PHE A 21 2.13 7.74 -9.00
C PHE A 21 1.04 6.69 -9.20
N TYR A 22 1.44 5.45 -9.46
CA TYR A 22 0.53 4.33 -9.74
C TYR A 22 -0.01 3.62 -8.48
N THR A 23 0.65 3.81 -7.33
CA THR A 23 0.18 3.21 -6.08
C THR A 23 -0.98 4.01 -5.47
N SER A 24 -2.04 3.29 -5.10
CA SER A 24 -3.18 3.82 -4.35
C SER A 24 -3.87 2.69 -3.57
N ILE A 25 -4.59 3.04 -2.51
CA ILE A 25 -5.33 2.05 -1.71
C ILE A 25 -6.41 1.35 -2.54
N GLN A 26 -7.10 2.11 -3.40
CA GLN A 26 -8.16 1.56 -4.25
C GLN A 26 -7.60 0.58 -5.29
N SER A 27 -6.48 0.93 -5.95
CA SER A 27 -5.84 0.01 -6.91
C SER A 27 -5.30 -1.23 -6.21
N ALA A 28 -4.68 -1.10 -5.03
CA ALA A 28 -4.22 -2.23 -4.22
C ALA A 28 -5.37 -3.18 -3.84
N LEU A 29 -6.54 -2.67 -3.44
CA LEU A 29 -7.72 -3.48 -3.14
C LEU A 29 -8.24 -4.24 -4.36
N GLN A 30 -8.28 -3.59 -5.52
CA GLN A 30 -8.73 -4.21 -6.77
C GLN A 30 -7.78 -5.33 -7.22
N LEU A 31 -6.47 -5.13 -7.05
CA LEU A 31 -5.45 -6.13 -7.34
C LEU A 31 -5.52 -7.30 -6.35
N LEU A 32 -5.71 -7.02 -5.06
CA LEU A 32 -5.81 -8.06 -4.03
C LEU A 32 -6.98 -9.02 -4.29
N LYS A 33 -8.13 -8.52 -4.78
CA LYS A 33 -9.27 -9.37 -5.18
C LYS A 33 -8.93 -10.38 -6.29
N ARG A 34 -7.88 -10.11 -7.07
CA ARG A 34 -7.38 -10.93 -8.18
C ARG A 34 -6.16 -11.76 -7.80
N ASN A 35 -5.85 -11.92 -6.51
CA ASN A 35 -4.63 -12.58 -6.02
C ASN A 35 -3.34 -11.85 -6.48
N VAL A 36 -3.42 -10.54 -6.73
CA VAL A 36 -2.26 -9.71 -7.09
C VAL A 36 -1.93 -8.79 -5.92
N TYR A 37 -0.78 -9.01 -5.29
CA TYR A 37 -0.24 -8.12 -4.27
C TYR A 37 0.39 -6.89 -4.93
N SER A 38 0.11 -5.71 -4.38
CA SER A 38 0.71 -4.45 -4.84
C SER A 38 1.67 -3.95 -3.78
N VAL A 39 2.89 -3.64 -4.20
CA VAL A 39 3.94 -3.09 -3.34
C VAL A 39 4.43 -1.80 -3.99
N GLY A 40 4.54 -0.74 -3.20
CA GLY A 40 4.98 0.54 -3.74
C GLY A 40 5.02 1.61 -2.68
N THR A 41 5.60 2.74 -3.05
CA THR A 41 5.48 3.97 -2.25
C THR A 41 4.11 4.59 -2.53
N ILE A 42 3.49 5.26 -1.57
CA ILE A 42 2.20 5.94 -1.78
C ILE A 42 2.34 7.41 -1.42
N GLN A 43 1.67 8.29 -2.17
CA GLN A 43 1.55 9.68 -1.76
C GLN A 43 0.62 9.79 -0.55
N THR A 44 1.06 10.46 0.51
CA THR A 44 0.34 10.58 1.78
C THR A 44 -0.97 11.38 1.68
N ASN A 45 -1.12 12.18 0.63
CA ASN A 45 -2.33 12.95 0.31
C ASN A 45 -3.40 12.13 -0.44
N LYS A 46 -3.20 10.84 -0.70
CA LYS A 46 -4.20 10.00 -1.37
C LYS A 46 -5.35 9.63 -0.42
N LYS A 47 -6.56 9.61 -0.96
CA LYS A 47 -7.78 9.22 -0.23
C LYS A 47 -7.63 7.82 0.37
N GLY A 48 -7.99 7.70 1.64
CA GLY A 48 -7.91 6.46 2.41
C GLY A 48 -6.59 6.27 3.17
N PHE A 49 -5.55 7.06 2.88
CA PHE A 49 -4.30 6.98 3.64
C PHE A 49 -4.50 7.60 5.03
N PRO A 50 -4.24 6.85 6.12
CA PRO A 50 -4.61 7.29 7.46
C PRO A 50 -3.78 8.51 7.91
N PRO A 51 -4.42 9.58 8.41
CA PRO A 51 -3.72 10.78 8.88
C PRO A 51 -2.71 10.52 9.99
N VAL A 52 -2.94 9.48 10.80
CA VAL A 52 -2.09 9.15 11.96
C VAL A 52 -0.65 8.77 11.57
N VAL A 53 -0.44 8.38 10.31
CA VAL A 53 0.86 7.97 9.76
C VAL A 53 1.43 8.99 8.78
N GLN A 54 0.71 10.09 8.51
CA GLN A 54 1.26 11.15 7.67
C GLN A 54 2.47 11.78 8.37
N GLU A 55 3.54 11.97 7.60
CA GLU A 55 4.75 12.62 8.10
C GLU A 55 4.42 14.04 8.58
N LYS A 56 4.72 14.31 9.85
CA LYS A 56 4.69 15.68 10.37
C LYS A 56 5.87 16.43 9.77
N SER A 57 5.67 17.69 9.41
CA SER A 57 6.72 18.58 8.86
C SER A 57 8.01 18.60 9.70
N LYS A 58 7.90 18.40 11.01
CA LYS A 58 9.04 18.15 11.90
C LYS A 58 8.86 16.81 12.62
N ARG A 59 9.90 16.00 12.57
CA ARG A 59 10.05 14.78 13.38
C ARG A 59 9.97 15.15 14.87
N PRO A 60 9.13 14.50 15.68
CA PRO A 60 9.13 14.69 17.13
C PRO A 60 10.48 14.31 17.75
N LYS A 61 10.94 15.07 18.76
CA LYS A 61 12.25 14.86 19.42
C LYS A 61 12.37 13.47 20.06
N ASP A 62 11.27 12.94 20.58
CA ASP A 62 11.25 11.68 21.32
C ASP A 62 11.35 10.43 20.46
N ILE A 63 11.25 10.56 19.13
CA ILE A 63 11.36 9.41 18.23
C ILE A 63 12.80 9.35 17.71
N PRO A 64 13.60 8.31 18.00
CA PRO A 64 14.98 8.16 17.51
C PRO A 64 15.06 7.99 15.99
N ARG A 65 16.00 8.66 15.32
CA ARG A 65 16.21 8.50 13.86
C ARG A 65 16.27 7.01 13.48
N ARG A 66 15.74 6.68 12.30
CA ARG A 66 15.62 5.31 11.75
C ARG A 66 14.57 4.40 12.40
N THR A 67 13.69 4.92 13.23
CA THR A 67 12.45 4.22 13.61
C THR A 67 11.43 4.25 12.47
N THR A 68 10.62 3.21 12.40
CA THR A 68 9.55 3.06 11.41
C THR A 68 8.25 2.70 12.11
N LYS A 69 7.12 3.19 11.60
CA LYS A 69 5.77 2.87 12.05
C LYS A 69 5.10 1.97 11.03
N SER A 70 4.66 0.79 11.46
CA SER A 70 3.81 -0.09 10.66
C SER A 70 2.36 0.04 11.09
N ILE A 71 1.44 0.02 10.13
CA ILE A 71 0.01 -0.03 10.37
C ILE A 71 -0.65 -1.07 9.47
N VAL A 72 -1.75 -1.63 9.97
CA VAL A 72 -2.54 -2.64 9.27
C VAL A 72 -4.00 -2.19 9.26
N ALA A 73 -4.67 -2.34 8.12
CA ALA A 73 -6.09 -2.03 8.03
C ALA A 73 -6.92 -3.08 8.79
N LYS A 74 -7.77 -2.65 9.72
CA LYS A 74 -8.63 -3.56 10.51
C LYS A 74 -9.59 -4.39 9.65
N SER A 75 -10.13 -3.78 8.59
CA SER A 75 -11.10 -4.43 7.70
C SER A 75 -10.45 -5.35 6.65
N VAL A 76 -9.17 -5.13 6.34
CA VAL A 76 -8.43 -5.90 5.32
C VAL A 76 -7.00 -6.13 5.84
N PRO A 77 -6.76 -7.20 6.63
CA PRO A 77 -5.46 -7.44 7.24
C PRO A 77 -4.30 -7.62 6.25
N GLN A 78 -4.58 -8.00 4.99
CA GLN A 78 -3.55 -8.06 3.95
C GLN A 78 -3.08 -6.67 3.47
N MET A 79 -3.74 -5.60 3.90
CA MET A 79 -3.35 -4.23 3.58
C MET A 79 -2.57 -3.62 4.74
N SER A 80 -1.30 -3.37 4.49
CA SER A 80 -0.38 -2.77 5.46
C SER A 80 0.36 -1.59 4.83
N ALA A 81 0.76 -0.63 5.66
CA ALA A 81 1.60 0.48 5.24
C ALA A 81 2.67 0.75 6.31
N MET A 82 3.77 1.35 5.88
CA MET A 82 4.94 1.58 6.70
C MET A 82 5.56 2.94 6.37
N VAL A 83 5.96 3.71 7.40
CA VAL A 83 6.59 5.05 7.28
C VAL A 83 7.69 5.23 8.31
#